data_AF-A0A915KI79-F1
#
_entry.id   AF-A0A915KI79-F1
#
_cell.length_a   1.000
_cell.length_b   1.000
_cell.length_c   1.000
_cell.angle_alpha   90.00
_cell.angle_beta   90.00
_cell.angle_gamma   90.00
#
_symmetry.space_group_name_H-M   'P 1'
#
loop_
_entity.id
_entity.type
_entity.pdbx_description
1 polymer ?
#
loop_
_entity_poly.entity_id
_entity_poly.type
_entity_poly.pdbx_seq_one_letter_code
_entity_poly.pdbx_strand_id
1 'polypeptide(L)'
;MCLLISGGHALITWVESVDKFQILGRNLDAAPGDVFDKVARRLKLANVKPEYRSLSGGALIELFARKNGDPFAVQFNSLQTRWNDCNFSFSGLMSSAIRKIERIEEENYIFCC
;
A
#
# COMPACT_ATOMS: atom_id res chain seq x y z
N MET A 1 -9.38 18.06 -12.03
CA MET A 1 -8.71 17.44 -10.87
C MET A 1 -7.98 16.19 -11.32
N CYS A 2 -6.74 15.97 -10.87
CA CYS A 2 -5.90 14.83 -11.24
C CYS A 2 -5.30 14.19 -9.99
N LEU A 3 -5.34 12.86 -9.92
CA LEU A 3 -4.72 12.04 -8.88
C LEU A 3 -3.55 11.29 -9.51
N LEU A 4 -2.33 11.64 -9.13
CA LEU A 4 -1.12 10.93 -9.53
C LEU A 4 -0.78 9.90 -8.46
N ILE A 5 -0.82 8.62 -8.80
CA ILE A 5 -0.33 7.54 -7.93
C ILE A 5 0.72 6.74 -8.70
N SER A 6 1.89 6.60 -8.10
CA SER A 6 3.01 5.81 -8.64
C SER A 6 3.76 5.09 -7.52
N GLY A 7 4.81 4.35 -7.89
CA GLY A 7 5.72 3.73 -6.93
C GLY A 7 6.43 4.73 -6.00
N GLY A 8 6.64 5.98 -6.47
CA GLY A 8 7.39 7.01 -5.72
C GLY A 8 6.60 8.26 -5.35
N HIS A 9 5.38 8.44 -5.87
CA HIS A 9 4.60 9.67 -5.67
C HIS A 9 3.12 9.37 -5.45
N ALA A 10 2.49 10.15 -4.55
CA ALA A 10 1.04 10.27 -4.48
C ALA A 10 0.67 11.76 -4.39
N LEU A 11 -0.04 12.30 -5.38
CA LEU A 11 -0.41 13.71 -5.44
C LEU A 11 -1.88 13.86 -5.83
N ILE A 12 -2.58 14.79 -5.17
CA ILE A 12 -3.85 15.33 -5.65
C ILE A 12 -3.61 16.74 -6.15
N THR A 13 -4.02 16.98 -7.38
CA THR A 13 -3.80 18.26 -8.06
C THR A 13 -5.10 18.78 -8.65
N TRP A 14 -5.31 20.09 -8.53
CA TRP A 14 -6.30 20.82 -9.31
C TRP A 14 -5.60 21.32 -10.57
N VAL A 15 -6.10 20.94 -11.74
CA VAL A 15 -5.49 21.26 -13.03
C VAL A 15 -6.42 22.19 -13.76
N GLU A 16 -5.97 23.41 -14.03
CA GLU A 16 -6.70 24.43 -14.80
C GLU A 16 -6.20 24.49 -16.25
N SER A 17 -4.88 24.39 -16.45
CA SER A 17 -4.23 24.32 -17.77
C SER A 17 -2.90 23.55 -17.68
N VAL A 18 -2.22 23.39 -18.81
CA VAL A 18 -0.97 22.60 -18.93
C VAL A 18 0.17 23.20 -18.07
N ASP A 19 0.16 24.51 -17.90
CA ASP A 19 1.10 25.32 -17.13
C ASP A 19 0.54 25.78 -15.77
N LYS A 20 -0.76 25.57 -15.51
CA LYS A 20 -1.43 25.98 -14.26
C LYS A 20 -2.05 24.78 -13.55
N PHE A 21 -1.30 24.28 -12.57
CA PHE A 21 -1.78 23.25 -11.65
C PHE A 21 -1.45 23.63 -10.20
N GLN A 22 -2.39 23.36 -9.31
CA GLN A 22 -2.24 23.55 -7.87
C GLN A 22 -2.21 22.18 -7.20
N ILE A 23 -1.20 21.93 -6.37
CA ILE A 23 -1.13 20.73 -5.54
C ILE A 23 -2.07 20.95 -4.34
N LEU A 24 -3.12 20.13 -4.26
CA LEU A 24 -4.06 20.13 -3.14
C LEU A 24 -3.54 19.26 -2.00
N GLY A 25 -2.80 18.20 -2.34
CA GLY A 25 -2.25 17.29 -1.33
C GLY A 25 -1.20 16.35 -1.90
N ARG A 26 -0.35 15.82 -1.02
CA ARG A 26 0.73 14.89 -1.36
C ARG A 26 0.90 13.80 -0.30
N ASN A 27 1.68 12.76 -0.61
CA ASN A 27 2.16 11.86 0.42
C ASN A 27 3.11 12.59 1.38
N LEU A 28 2.90 12.38 2.69
CA LEU A 28 3.80 12.86 3.75
C LEU A 28 5.01 11.94 3.91
N ASP A 29 4.77 10.64 3.75
CA ASP A 29 5.77 9.59 3.99
C ASP A 29 6.00 8.78 2.68
N ALA A 30 5.92 7.45 2.76
CA ALA A 30 6.04 6.56 1.63
C ALA A 30 4.86 6.69 0.64
N ALA A 31 5.18 6.54 -0.64
CA ALA A 31 4.18 6.40 -1.69
C ALA A 31 3.48 5.03 -1.56
N PRO A 32 2.22 4.91 -2.01
CA PRO A 32 1.43 3.69 -1.86
C PRO A 32 2.10 2.49 -2.55
N GLY A 33 2.73 2.68 -3.71
CA GLY A 33 3.43 1.59 -4.39
C GLY A 33 4.59 1.00 -3.57
N ASP A 34 5.42 1.86 -2.94
CA ASP A 34 6.48 1.40 -2.04
C ASP A 34 5.93 0.67 -0.80
N VAL A 35 4.79 1.12 -0.27
CA VAL A 35 4.12 0.42 0.84
C VAL A 35 3.65 -0.96 0.41
N PHE A 36 3.01 -1.09 -0.75
CA PHE A 36 2.59 -2.39 -1.28
C PHE A 36 3.78 -3.30 -1.57
N ASP A 37 4.86 -2.78 -2.13
CA ASP A 37 6.08 -3.55 -2.40
C ASP A 37 6.72 -4.08 -1.11
N LYS A 38 6.76 -3.27 -0.05
CA LYS A 38 7.26 -3.70 1.26
C LYS A 38 6.39 -4.78 1.91
N VAL A 39 5.07 -4.64 1.83
CA VAL A 39 4.13 -5.64 2.36
C VAL A 39 4.24 -6.95 1.57
N ALA A 40 4.28 -6.89 0.23
CA ALA A 40 4.43 -8.07 -0.62
C ALA A 40 5.74 -8.82 -0.33
N ARG A 41 6.81 -8.06 -0.05
CA ARG A 41 8.11 -8.61 0.35
C ARG A 41 8.06 -9.29 1.72
N ARG A 42 7.39 -8.68 2.71
CA ARG A 42 7.19 -9.28 4.05
C ARG A 42 6.41 -10.59 3.99
N LEU A 43 5.46 -10.69 3.06
CA LEU A 43 4.68 -11.89 2.76
C LEU A 43 5.39 -12.89 1.84
N LYS A 44 6.61 -12.58 1.37
CA LYS A 44 7.39 -13.41 0.44
C LYS A 44 6.60 -13.81 -0.83
N LEU A 45 5.68 -12.97 -1.32
CA LEU A 45 4.76 -13.31 -2.42
C LEU A 45 5.48 -13.65 -3.73
N ALA A 46 6.59 -12.96 -4.01
CA ALA A 46 7.42 -13.21 -5.19
C ALA A 46 8.08 -14.61 -5.19
N ASN A 47 8.15 -15.28 -4.03
CA ASN A 47 8.74 -16.61 -3.90
C ASN A 47 7.70 -17.73 -4.07
N VAL A 48 6.41 -17.41 -4.14
CA VAL A 48 5.34 -18.42 -4.23
C VAL A 48 5.38 -19.14 -5.58
N LYS A 49 5.69 -18.44 -6.67
CA LYS A 49 5.85 -19.03 -8.00
C LYS A 49 6.94 -18.34 -8.82
N PRO A 50 7.66 -19.06 -9.71
CA PRO A 50 8.70 -18.45 -10.54
C PRO A 50 8.22 -17.25 -11.37
N GLU A 51 7.02 -17.33 -11.95
CA GLU A 51 6.43 -16.27 -12.76
C GLU A 51 6.07 -15.00 -11.97
N TYR A 52 6.02 -15.08 -10.64
CA TYR A 52 5.71 -13.93 -9.77
C TYR A 52 6.92 -13.03 -9.53
N ARG A 53 8.14 -13.50 -9.80
CA ARG A 53 9.38 -12.72 -9.57
C ARG A 53 9.50 -11.48 -10.45
N SER A 54 8.83 -11.45 -11.60
CA SER A 54 8.84 -10.31 -12.52
C SER A 54 7.71 -9.30 -12.26
N LEU A 55 6.84 -9.56 -11.28
CA LEU A 55 5.71 -8.68 -10.96
C LEU A 55 6.08 -7.70 -9.85
N SER A 56 5.52 -6.49 -9.89
CA SER A 56 5.61 -5.55 -8.77
C SER A 56 4.85 -6.10 -7.57
N GLY A 57 5.23 -5.71 -6.36
CA GLY A 57 4.56 -6.15 -5.15
C GLY A 57 3.11 -5.69 -5.08
N GLY A 58 2.81 -4.49 -5.59
CA GLY A 58 1.43 -4.03 -5.80
C GLY A 58 0.61 -4.97 -6.71
N ALA A 59 1.16 -5.38 -7.86
CA ALA A 59 0.50 -6.31 -8.77
C ALA A 59 0.30 -7.70 -8.14
N LEU A 60 1.26 -8.17 -7.34
CA LEU A 60 1.13 -9.41 -6.59
C LEU A 60 0.02 -9.32 -5.56
N ILE A 61 -0.01 -8.27 -4.74
CA ILE A 61 -1.06 -8.08 -3.73
C ILE A 61 -2.44 -8.07 -4.39
N GLU A 62 -2.61 -7.36 -5.51
CA GLU A 62 -3.86 -7.34 -6.25
C GLU A 62 -4.24 -8.74 -6.77
N LEU A 63 -3.28 -9.48 -7.33
CA LEU A 63 -3.53 -10.83 -7.84
C LEU A 63 -4.01 -11.79 -6.75
N PHE A 64 -3.38 -11.77 -5.57
CA PHE A 64 -3.79 -12.61 -4.45
C PHE A 64 -5.14 -12.17 -3.87
N ALA A 65 -5.37 -10.86 -3.74
CA ALA A 65 -6.63 -10.30 -3.28
C ALA A 65 -7.80 -10.67 -4.21
N ARG A 66 -7.60 -10.62 -5.53
CA ARG A 66 -8.65 -11.00 -6.50
C ARG A 66 -8.95 -12.49 -6.52
N LYS A 67 -7.93 -13.35 -6.35
CA LYS A 67 -8.11 -14.80 -6.43
C LYS A 67 -8.81 -15.36 -5.19
N ASN A 68 -8.29 -15.05 -4.01
CA ASN A 68 -8.70 -15.68 -2.74
C ASN A 68 -8.80 -14.66 -1.58
N GLY A 69 -8.92 -13.37 -1.85
CA GLY A 69 -9.01 -12.35 -0.81
C GLY A 69 -10.40 -12.31 -0.17
N ASP A 70 -10.44 -12.22 1.16
CA ASP A 70 -11.64 -11.88 1.92
C ASP A 70 -11.57 -10.41 2.36
N PRO A 71 -12.47 -9.53 1.88
CA PRO A 71 -12.54 -8.13 2.27
C PRO A 71 -12.76 -7.89 3.77
N PHE A 72 -13.28 -8.88 4.50
CA PHE A 72 -13.61 -8.78 5.92
C PHE A 72 -12.59 -9.46 6.84
N ALA A 73 -11.56 -10.11 6.29
CA ALA A 73 -10.57 -10.83 7.07
C ALA A 73 -9.70 -9.92 7.96
N VAL A 74 -9.42 -8.69 7.49
CA VAL A 74 -8.57 -7.73 8.21
C VAL A 74 -9.16 -6.33 8.11
N GLN A 75 -9.45 -5.75 9.28
CA GLN A 75 -9.81 -4.34 9.38
C GLN A 75 -8.57 -3.51 9.67
N PHE A 76 -8.21 -2.64 8.73
CA PHE A 76 -7.16 -1.65 8.95
C PHE A 76 -7.75 -0.38 9.54
N ASN A 77 -6.99 0.29 10.40
CA ASN A 77 -7.35 1.63 10.84
C ASN A 77 -7.40 2.57 9.63
N SER A 78 -8.37 3.48 9.61
CA SER A 78 -8.45 4.50 8.57
C SER A 78 -7.13 5.27 8.48
N LEU A 79 -6.74 5.60 7.25
CA LEU A 79 -5.62 6.51 7.01
C LEU A 79 -5.92 7.80 7.78
N GLN A 80 -5.06 8.14 8.73
CA GLN A 80 -5.26 9.31 9.57
C GLN A 80 -5.12 10.58 8.71
N THR A 81 -6.23 11.12 8.24
CA THR A 81 -6.34 12.52 7.80
C THR A 81 -6.37 13.38 9.07
N ARG A 82 -5.21 13.53 9.72
CA ARG A 82 -5.05 14.28 10.98
C ARG A 82 -5.31 15.77 10.83
N TRP A 83 -5.44 16.27 9.61
CA TRP A 83 -5.49 17.69 9.28
C TRP A 83 -6.57 17.94 8.23
N ASN A 84 -7.11 19.15 8.21
CA ASN A 84 -8.06 19.63 7.20
C ASN A 84 -7.37 19.85 5.83
N ASP A 85 -6.29 19.10 5.56
CA ASP A 85 -5.51 19.12 4.34
C ASP A 85 -5.76 17.84 3.54
N CYS A 86 -5.43 17.85 2.24
CA CYS A 86 -5.58 16.67 1.39
C CYS A 86 -4.32 15.79 1.41
N ASN A 87 -3.51 15.84 2.46
CA ASN A 87 -2.27 15.07 2.53
C ASN A 87 -2.54 13.62 2.97
N PHE A 88 -1.75 12.69 2.44
CA PHE A 88 -1.89 11.26 2.72
C PHE A 88 -0.67 10.71 3.45
N SER A 89 -0.87 9.87 4.46
CA SER A 89 0.21 9.11 5.09
C SER A 89 -0.10 7.62 5.01
N PHE A 90 0.75 6.87 4.29
CA PHE A 90 0.64 5.42 4.14
C PHE A 90 1.49 4.65 5.16
N SER A 91 2.30 5.32 5.98
CA SER A 91 3.18 4.69 6.98
C SER A 91 2.39 3.96 8.08
N GLY A 92 1.24 4.52 8.48
CA GLY A 92 0.31 3.88 9.43
C GLY A 92 -0.29 2.59 8.88
N LEU A 93 -0.68 2.58 7.60
CA LEU A 93 -1.19 1.39 6.92
C LEU A 93 -0.09 0.32 6.83
N MET A 94 1.12 0.69 6.42
CA MET A 94 2.27 -0.22 6.37
C MET A 94 2.52 -0.87 7.73
N SER A 95 2.60 -0.06 8.79
CA SER A 95 2.87 -0.55 10.14
C SER A 95 1.76 -1.47 10.64
N SER A 96 0.49 -1.14 10.37
CA SER A 96 -0.65 -1.98 10.75
C SER A 96 -0.67 -3.30 9.99
N ALA A 97 -0.34 -3.31 8.70
CA ALA A 97 -0.22 -4.51 7.88
C ALA A 97 0.88 -5.45 8.41
N ILE A 98 2.09 -4.93 8.65
CA ILE A 98 3.21 -5.74 9.16
C ILE A 98 2.85 -6.36 10.52
N ARG A 99 2.32 -5.57 11.45
CA ARG A 99 1.90 -6.07 12.77
C ARG A 99 0.84 -7.15 12.68
N LYS A 100 -0.10 -7.03 11.74
CA LYS A 100 -1.14 -8.05 11.56
C LYS A 100 -0.57 -9.34 11.00
N ILE A 101 0.39 -9.25 10.07
CA ILE A 101 1.11 -10.42 9.53
C ILE A 101 1.84 -11.15 10.66
N GLU A 102 2.63 -10.42 11.46
CA GLU A 102 3.37 -10.97 12.61
C GLU A 102 2.44 -11.70 13.58
N ARG A 103 1.34 -11.06 13.97
CA ARG A 103 0.37 -11.65 14.88
C ARG A 103 -0.25 -12.95 14.33
N ILE A 104 -0.58 -12.98 13.04
CA ILE A 104 -1.15 -14.19 12.41
C ILE A 104 -0.09 -15.30 12.35
N GLU A 105 1.17 -14.98 12.05
CA GLU A 105 2.27 -15.96 12.05
C GLU A 105 2.50 -16.55 13.45
N GLU A 106 2.44 -15.73 14.50
CA GLU A 106 2.52 -16.14 15.90
C GLU A 106 1.34 -17.04 16.30
N GLU A 107 0.10 -16.65 15.99
CA GLU A 107 -1.12 -17.41 16.31
C GLU A 107 -1.14 -18.79 15.63
N ASN A 108 -0.54 -18.91 14.44
CA ASN A 108 -0.49 -20.17 13.68
C ASN A 108 0.79 -20.99 13.92
N TYR A 109 1.65 -20.60 14.87
CA TYR A 109 2.96 -21.22 15.12
C TYR A 109 3.84 -21.32 13.86
N ILE A 110 3.67 -20.40 12.91
CA ILE A 110 4.48 -20.34 11.70
C ILE A 110 5.72 -19.50 12.01
N PHE A 111 6.64 -20.05 12.81
CA PHE A 111 7.96 -19.46 12.97
C PHE A 111 8.76 -19.68 11.68
N CYS A 112 8.77 -18.67 10.82
CA CYS A 112 9.63 -18.65 9.65
C CYS A 112 11.05 -18.29 10.11
N CYS A 113 11.82 -19.30 10.55
CA CYS A 113 13.28 -19.22 10.63
C CYS A 113 13.89 -18.90 9.25
#